data_AF-A0A2M8CG37-F1
#
_entry.id   AF-A0A2M8CG37-F1
#
_cell.length_a   1.000
_cell.length_b   1.000
_cell.length_c   1.000
_cell.angle_alpha   90.00
_cell.angle_beta   90.00
_cell.angle_gamma   90.00
#
_symmetry.space_group_name_H-M   'P 1'
#
loop_
_entity.id
_entity.type
_entity.pdbx_description
1 polymer ?
#
loop_
_entity_poly.entity_id
_entity_poly.type
_entity_poly.pdbx_seq_one_letter_code
_entity_poly.pdbx_strand_id
1 'polypeptide(L)'
;MGIKNDHNQQRRVSSAYVTSAISITLVLFTLGFLGMVLLHAQNLSDYILEHIGFEIIMTDKVKEVEILQLQKSLDAQPFVKSTEYITKEEATKRLTDLLGKEFTGFLGDADNPLLPSIDVRFKAAWAKSDSIAKIEQLILANPRVKEVYYQKSMVHLINNNLHKITLALIAFSLLLFVIALALINNTIRLSVFSKRFIIRSMQLVGATENFIQKPFLLIGIAQGAVSAILACLLLYGIMETLLNQVPELSVLTGPETRFYLYLSVLLAGMIITSVSTYVAVSKFLHMKSDQFYG
;
A
#
# COMPACT_ATOMS: atom_id res chain seq x y z
N MET A 1 -24.81 25.12 -42.52
CA MET A 1 -23.42 24.93 -42.02
C MET A 1 -23.29 24.97 -40.49
N GLY A 2 -24.27 25.49 -39.72
CA GLY A 2 -24.20 25.60 -38.25
C GLY A 2 -24.36 24.30 -37.43
N ILE A 3 -25.18 23.34 -37.89
CA ILE A 3 -25.51 22.12 -37.10
C ILE A 3 -24.30 21.19 -36.90
N LYS A 4 -23.38 21.15 -37.87
CA LYS A 4 -22.16 20.30 -37.80
C LYS A 4 -21.13 20.85 -36.80
N ASN A 5 -21.11 22.16 -36.57
CA ASN A 5 -20.22 22.81 -35.61
C ASN A 5 -20.69 22.63 -34.16
N ASP A 6 -22.00 22.67 -33.93
CA ASP A 6 -22.58 22.48 -32.59
C ASP A 6 -22.34 21.07 -32.04
N HIS A 7 -22.51 20.04 -32.88
CA HIS A 7 -22.18 18.66 -32.50
C HIS A 7 -20.69 18.44 -32.20
N ASN A 8 -19.80 19.11 -32.94
CA ASN A 8 -18.36 19.02 -32.68
C ASN A 8 -17.95 19.78 -31.40
N GLN A 9 -18.59 20.92 -31.09
CA GLN A 9 -18.36 21.64 -29.84
C GLN A 9 -18.90 20.86 -28.63
N GLN A 10 -20.12 20.31 -28.70
CA GLN A 10 -20.68 19.47 -27.64
C GLN A 10 -19.84 18.21 -27.39
N ARG A 11 -19.34 17.54 -28.45
CA ARG A 11 -18.43 16.39 -28.33
C ARG A 11 -17.08 16.72 -27.69
N ARG A 12 -16.50 17.88 -28.02
CA ARG A 12 -15.23 18.33 -27.40
C ARG A 12 -15.38 18.69 -25.94
N VAL A 13 -16.53 19.23 -25.53
CA VAL A 13 -16.81 19.59 -24.14
C VAL A 13 -17.13 18.34 -23.32
N SER A 14 -17.94 17.41 -23.84
CA SER A 14 -18.23 16.14 -23.14
C SER A 14 -16.99 15.26 -23.02
N SER A 15 -16.13 15.19 -24.05
CA SER A 15 -14.87 14.46 -23.96
C SER A 15 -13.91 15.06 -22.92
N ALA A 16 -13.92 16.38 -22.73
CA ALA A 16 -13.10 17.04 -21.71
C ALA A 16 -13.55 16.66 -20.28
N TYR A 17 -14.86 16.61 -20.01
CA TYR A 17 -15.37 16.16 -18.71
C TYR A 17 -15.10 14.68 -18.44
N VAL A 18 -15.26 13.81 -19.45
CA VAL A 18 -14.95 12.38 -19.32
C VAL A 18 -13.46 12.16 -19.06
N THR A 19 -12.59 12.81 -19.84
CA THR A 19 -11.13 12.69 -19.66
C THR A 19 -10.72 13.19 -18.27
N SER A 20 -11.28 14.32 -17.84
CA SER A 20 -11.04 14.86 -16.49
C SER A 20 -11.53 13.91 -15.39
N ALA A 21 -12.72 13.33 -15.53
CA ALA A 21 -13.26 12.36 -14.58
C ALA A 21 -12.34 11.12 -14.46
N ILE A 22 -11.84 10.59 -15.58
CA ILE A 22 -10.88 9.48 -15.59
C ILE A 22 -9.59 9.87 -14.87
N SER A 23 -9.04 11.06 -15.15
CA SER A 23 -7.82 11.54 -14.47
C SER A 23 -8.02 11.70 -12.97
N ILE A 24 -9.14 12.27 -12.52
CA ILE A 24 -9.47 12.41 -11.09
C ILE A 24 -9.65 11.04 -10.46
N THR A 25 -10.35 10.12 -11.12
CA THR A 25 -10.50 8.72 -10.66
C THR A 25 -9.15 8.08 -10.46
N LEU A 26 -8.23 8.20 -11.43
CA LEU A 26 -6.91 7.59 -11.35
C LEU A 26 -6.10 8.17 -10.18
N VAL A 27 -6.13 9.48 -9.97
CA VAL A 27 -5.42 10.12 -8.85
C VAL A 27 -6.02 9.71 -7.51
N LEU A 28 -7.35 9.73 -7.36
CA LEU A 28 -8.02 9.27 -6.13
C LEU A 28 -7.79 7.80 -5.86
N PHE A 29 -7.78 6.96 -6.91
CA PHE A 29 -7.42 5.56 -6.83
C PHE A 29 -5.98 5.39 -6.34
N THR A 30 -5.01 6.11 -6.92
CA THR A 30 -3.62 5.99 -6.49
C THR A 30 -3.44 6.50 -5.05
N LEU A 31 -4.07 7.61 -4.66
CA LEU A 31 -4.04 8.11 -3.28
C LEU A 31 -4.66 7.11 -2.31
N GLY A 32 -5.82 6.53 -2.66
CA GLY A 32 -6.48 5.51 -1.85
C GLY A 32 -5.68 4.21 -1.78
N PHE A 33 -5.00 3.82 -2.85
CA PHE A 33 -4.12 2.65 -2.89
C PHE A 33 -2.89 2.86 -2.00
N LEU A 34 -2.26 4.03 -2.09
CA LEU A 34 -1.17 4.41 -1.17
C LEU A 34 -1.66 4.44 0.28
N GLY A 35 -2.85 4.99 0.53
CA GLY A 35 -3.50 4.96 1.85
C GLY A 35 -3.70 3.53 2.35
N MET A 36 -4.19 2.63 1.49
CA MET A 36 -4.32 1.20 1.80
C MET A 36 -2.97 0.59 2.18
N VAL A 37 -1.93 0.79 1.37
CA VAL A 37 -0.59 0.27 1.65
C VAL A 37 -0.06 0.82 2.97
N LEU A 38 -0.22 2.11 3.23
CA LEU A 38 0.26 2.75 4.46
C LEU A 38 -0.46 2.23 5.71
N LEU A 39 -1.79 2.07 5.65
CA LEU A 39 -2.58 1.55 6.77
C LEU A 39 -2.23 0.09 7.12
N HIS A 40 -1.81 -0.69 6.12
CA HIS A 40 -1.49 -2.12 6.30
C HIS A 40 0.02 -2.41 6.31
N ALA A 41 0.87 -1.39 6.19
CA ALA A 41 2.32 -1.57 6.10
C ALA A 41 2.92 -2.30 7.31
N GLN A 42 2.45 -1.97 8.51
CA GLN A 42 2.89 -2.63 9.74
C GLN A 42 2.43 -4.09 9.78
N ASN A 43 1.18 -4.34 9.40
CA ASN A 43 0.62 -5.69 9.40
C ASN A 43 1.33 -6.59 8.37
N LEU A 44 1.65 -6.05 7.18
CA LEU A 44 2.44 -6.74 6.17
C LEU A 44 3.87 -6.99 6.65
N SER A 45 4.49 -6.00 7.31
CA SER A 45 5.80 -6.17 7.96
C SER A 45 5.79 -7.31 8.96
N ASP A 46 4.84 -7.27 9.90
CA ASP A 46 4.73 -8.24 10.99
C ASP A 46 4.51 -9.63 10.42
N TYR A 47 3.64 -9.75 9.41
CA TYR A 47 3.43 -10.98 8.67
C TYR A 47 4.73 -11.52 8.08
N ILE A 48 5.48 -10.71 7.34
CA ILE A 48 6.73 -11.17 6.72
C ILE A 48 7.75 -11.56 7.81
N LEU A 49 7.93 -10.75 8.84
CA LEU A 49 8.87 -11.01 9.93
C LEU A 49 8.57 -12.30 10.69
N GLU A 50 7.29 -12.62 10.90
CA GLU A 50 6.86 -13.85 11.58
C GLU A 50 7.00 -15.11 10.72
N HIS A 51 7.20 -14.96 9.42
CA HIS A 51 7.42 -16.06 8.47
C HIS A 51 8.89 -16.24 8.08
N ILE A 52 9.79 -15.37 8.57
CA ILE A 52 11.23 -15.63 8.48
C ILE A 52 11.55 -16.78 9.44
N GLY A 53 11.99 -17.90 8.89
CA GLY A 53 12.51 -19.03 9.66
C GLY A 53 13.89 -18.71 10.24
N PHE A 54 14.05 -18.98 11.53
CA PHE A 54 15.34 -18.97 12.23
C PHE A 54 15.71 -20.40 12.53
N GLU A 55 16.78 -20.89 11.92
CA GLU A 55 17.21 -22.27 12.07
C GLU A 55 18.25 -22.35 13.19
N ILE A 56 17.90 -23.01 14.30
CA ILE A 56 18.84 -23.29 15.38
C ILE A 56 19.46 -24.66 15.11
N ILE A 57 20.72 -24.66 14.67
CA ILE A 57 21.46 -25.86 14.32
C ILE A 57 22.10 -26.44 15.59
N MET A 58 21.83 -27.72 15.86
CA MET A 58 22.35 -28.41 17.03
C MET A 58 23.81 -28.87 16.81
N THR A 59 24.56 -29.07 17.88
CA THR A 59 25.88 -29.72 17.80
C THR A 59 25.75 -31.20 17.42
N ASP A 60 26.84 -31.81 16.95
CA ASP A 60 26.88 -33.24 16.67
C ASP A 60 26.61 -34.06 17.95
N LYS A 61 25.89 -35.19 17.83
CA LYS A 61 25.58 -36.16 18.90
C LYS A 61 24.63 -35.68 20.02
N VAL A 62 23.84 -34.63 19.82
CA VAL A 62 22.78 -34.27 20.78
C VAL A 62 21.66 -35.31 20.74
N LYS A 63 21.25 -35.83 21.90
CA LYS A 63 20.14 -36.78 22.01
C LYS A 63 18.82 -36.08 21.68
N GLU A 64 17.95 -36.75 20.93
CA GLU A 64 16.63 -36.21 20.53
C GLU A 64 15.82 -35.69 21.72
N VAL A 65 15.82 -36.40 22.86
CA VAL A 65 15.15 -35.98 24.10
C VAL A 65 15.63 -34.60 24.57
N GLU A 66 16.91 -34.30 24.42
CA GLU A 66 17.51 -33.01 24.80
C GLU A 66 17.12 -31.89 23.82
N ILE A 67 16.95 -32.23 22.54
CA ILE A 67 16.45 -31.30 21.51
C ILE A 67 15.00 -30.94 21.80
N LEU A 68 14.15 -31.93 22.10
CA LEU A 68 12.75 -31.72 22.47
C LEU A 68 12.60 -30.92 23.78
N GLN A 69 13.52 -31.08 24.73
CA GLN A 69 13.56 -30.23 25.94
C GLN A 69 13.90 -28.78 25.60
N LEU A 70 14.87 -28.55 24.72
CA LEU A 70 15.21 -27.21 24.25
C LEU A 70 14.02 -26.60 23.49
N GLN A 71 13.39 -27.36 22.61
CA GLN A 71 12.19 -26.94 21.88
C GLN A 71 11.10 -26.46 22.83
N LYS A 72 10.75 -27.26 23.85
CA LYS A 72 9.75 -26.86 24.86
C LYS A 72 10.17 -25.61 25.64
N SER A 73 11.46 -25.46 25.94
CA SER A 73 11.98 -24.27 26.61
C SER A 73 11.90 -23.02 25.72
N LEU A 74 12.03 -23.18 24.41
CA LEU A 74 11.86 -22.12 23.41
C LEU A 74 10.37 -21.77 23.25
N ASP A 75 9.48 -22.76 23.15
CA ASP A 75 8.03 -22.55 23.07
C ASP A 75 7.47 -21.78 24.28
N ALA A 76 8.08 -21.95 25.45
CA ALA A 76 7.72 -21.21 26.66
C ALA A 76 8.18 -19.73 26.63
N GLN A 77 9.03 -19.34 25.68
CA GLN A 77 9.55 -17.97 25.61
C GLN A 77 8.51 -17.00 25.05
N PRO A 78 8.42 -15.78 25.60
CA PRO A 78 7.43 -14.79 25.14
C PRO A 78 7.68 -14.31 23.70
N PHE A 79 8.92 -14.42 23.21
CA PHE A 79 9.33 -13.98 21.88
C PHE A 79 9.13 -15.04 20.78
N VAL A 80 8.87 -16.31 21.14
CA VAL A 80 8.65 -17.40 20.19
C VAL A 80 7.16 -17.48 19.82
N LYS A 81 6.89 -17.65 18.52
CA LYS A 81 5.54 -17.87 17.97
C LYS A 81 5.27 -19.36 17.78
N SER A 82 6.23 -20.09 17.21
CA SER A 82 6.18 -21.53 17.04
C SER A 82 7.58 -22.10 16.83
N THR A 83 7.75 -23.38 17.14
CA THR A 83 8.95 -24.15 16.82
C THR A 83 8.59 -25.41 16.05
N GLU A 84 9.49 -25.86 15.19
CA GLU A 84 9.40 -27.13 14.46
C GLU A 84 10.75 -27.82 14.55
N TYR A 85 10.77 -29.04 15.10
CA TYR A 85 11.98 -29.85 15.15
C TYR A 85 12.18 -30.54 13.80
N ILE A 86 13.34 -30.32 13.19
CA ILE A 86 13.73 -30.93 11.93
C ILE A 86 14.78 -32.01 12.20
N THR A 87 14.38 -33.25 11.96
CA THR A 87 15.28 -34.40 12.06
C THR A 87 16.33 -34.35 10.95
N LYS A 88 17.41 -35.10 11.14
CA LYS A 88 18.47 -35.23 10.14
C LYS A 88 17.93 -35.82 8.82
N GLU A 89 17.02 -36.77 8.93
CA GLU A 89 16.33 -37.42 7.81
C GLU A 89 15.43 -36.42 7.07
N GLU A 90 14.66 -35.59 7.79
CA GLU A 90 13.82 -34.54 7.21
C GLU A 90 14.65 -33.44 6.54
N ALA A 91 15.75 -33.01 7.16
CA ALA A 91 16.68 -32.05 6.57
C ALA A 91 17.24 -32.57 5.23
N THR A 92 17.59 -33.87 5.18
CA THR A 92 18.07 -34.55 3.97
C THR A 92 17.00 -34.59 2.90
N LYS A 93 15.75 -34.88 3.29
CA LYS A 93 14.61 -34.90 2.37
C LYS A 93 14.32 -33.52 1.80
N ARG A 94 14.24 -32.47 2.65
CA ARG A 94 14.04 -31.07 2.22
C ARG A 94 15.12 -30.62 1.24
N LEU A 95 16.39 -30.95 1.54
CA LEU A 95 17.51 -30.63 0.65
C LEU A 95 17.43 -31.38 -0.68
N THR A 96 17.02 -32.65 -0.65
CA THR A 96 16.82 -33.48 -1.85
C THR A 96 15.69 -32.95 -2.74
N ASP A 97 14.60 -32.47 -2.14
CA ASP A 97 13.48 -31.89 -2.88
C ASP A 97 13.86 -30.55 -3.54
N LEU A 98 14.76 -29.78 -2.92
CA LEU A 98 15.23 -28.49 -3.44
C LEU A 98 16.30 -28.60 -4.53
N LEU A 99 17.26 -29.51 -4.35
CA LEU A 99 18.43 -29.63 -5.24
C LEU A 99 18.34 -30.81 -6.22
N GLY A 100 17.43 -31.75 -5.99
CA GLY A 100 17.30 -32.99 -6.75
C GLY A 100 18.21 -34.11 -6.22
N LYS A 101 17.78 -35.36 -6.42
CA LYS A 101 18.48 -36.58 -5.94
C LYS A 101 19.91 -36.74 -6.44
N GLU A 102 20.19 -36.23 -7.64
CA GLU A 102 21.53 -36.23 -8.25
C GLU A 102 22.54 -35.44 -7.40
N PHE A 103 22.08 -34.34 -6.78
CA PHE A 103 22.89 -33.51 -5.90
C PHE A 103 22.92 -34.02 -4.47
N THR A 104 21.96 -34.78 -3.95
CA THR A 104 22.05 -35.26 -2.55
C THR A 104 22.64 -36.66 -2.42
N GLY A 105 22.80 -37.39 -3.52
CA GLY A 105 23.42 -38.73 -3.55
C GLY A 105 24.87 -38.77 -3.02
N PHE A 106 25.59 -37.64 -3.00
CA PHE A 106 26.94 -37.56 -2.42
C PHE A 106 26.96 -37.53 -0.89
N LEU A 107 25.83 -37.24 -0.23
CA LEU A 107 25.77 -37.09 1.22
C LEU A 107 25.86 -38.44 1.95
N GLY A 108 25.44 -39.54 1.30
CA GLY A 108 25.50 -40.91 1.81
C GLY A 108 24.67 -41.15 3.09
N ASP A 109 23.98 -42.29 3.19
CA ASP A 109 23.15 -42.56 4.39
C ASP A 109 23.99 -42.72 5.69
N ALA A 110 25.27 -43.09 5.58
CA ALA A 110 26.16 -43.34 6.72
C ALA A 110 27.00 -42.12 7.17
N ASP A 111 27.32 -41.18 6.26
CA ASP A 111 28.22 -40.03 6.49
C ASP A 111 27.52 -38.68 6.27
N ASN A 112 26.19 -38.66 6.33
CA ASN A 112 25.39 -37.46 6.13
C ASN A 112 25.85 -36.33 7.08
N PRO A 113 26.38 -35.20 6.56
CA PRO A 113 26.91 -34.11 7.36
C PRO A 113 25.82 -33.20 7.95
N LEU A 114 24.55 -33.40 7.59
CA LEU A 114 23.44 -32.60 8.10
C LEU A 114 23.24 -32.85 9.59
N LEU A 115 22.97 -31.76 10.30
CA LEU A 115 22.72 -31.75 11.73
C LEU A 115 21.22 -31.53 11.96
N PRO A 116 20.66 -32.09 13.03
CA PRO A 116 19.29 -31.75 13.42
C PRO A 116 19.20 -30.27 13.76
N SER A 117 18.06 -29.66 13.45
CA SER A 117 17.80 -28.24 13.72
C SER A 117 16.40 -28.00 14.28
N ILE A 118 16.21 -26.86 14.92
CA ILE A 118 14.89 -26.38 15.34
C ILE A 118 14.61 -25.12 14.52
N ASP A 119 13.61 -25.19 13.65
CA ASP A 119 13.06 -24.02 12.96
C ASP A 119 12.21 -23.24 13.95
N VAL A 120 12.61 -22.00 14.24
CA VAL A 120 11.92 -21.10 15.16
C VAL A 120 11.33 -19.94 14.39
N ARG A 121 10.05 -19.67 14.64
CA ARG A 121 9.38 -18.45 14.18
C ARG A 121 9.24 -17.52 15.37
N PHE A 122 9.79 -16.33 15.28
CA PHE A 122 9.66 -15.31 16.32
C PHE A 122 8.42 -14.44 16.06
N LYS A 123 7.86 -13.87 17.13
CA LYS A 123 6.81 -12.85 17.04
C LYS A 123 7.38 -11.56 16.45
N ALA A 124 6.62 -10.84 15.62
CA ALA A 124 7.09 -9.63 14.93
C ALA A 124 7.68 -8.58 15.88
N ALA A 125 7.07 -8.40 17.06
CA ALA A 125 7.52 -7.46 18.09
C ALA A 125 8.99 -7.68 18.53
N TRP A 126 9.47 -8.92 18.43
CA TRP A 126 10.82 -9.35 18.81
C TRP A 126 11.71 -9.60 17.59
N ALA A 127 11.14 -9.63 16.38
CA ALA A 127 11.86 -9.79 15.12
C ALA A 127 12.51 -8.47 14.61
N LYS A 128 12.96 -7.63 15.55
CA LYS A 128 13.73 -6.42 15.27
C LYS A 128 15.22 -6.73 15.26
N SER A 129 15.99 -6.05 14.42
CA SER A 129 17.44 -6.29 14.30
C SER A 129 18.18 -6.35 15.64
N ASP A 130 17.93 -5.39 16.55
CA ASP A 130 18.60 -5.34 17.86
C ASP A 130 18.11 -6.45 18.80
N SER A 131 16.82 -6.78 18.74
CA SER A 131 16.21 -7.82 19.58
C SER A 131 16.67 -9.22 19.14
N ILE A 132 16.71 -9.47 17.83
CA ILE A 132 17.19 -10.73 17.27
C ILE A 132 18.65 -10.97 17.61
N ALA A 133 19.51 -9.95 17.53
CA ALA A 133 20.93 -10.11 17.89
C ALA A 133 21.11 -10.54 19.36
N LYS A 134 20.27 -10.02 20.27
CA LYS A 134 20.26 -10.43 21.68
C LYS A 134 19.72 -11.84 21.87
N ILE A 135 18.66 -12.20 21.15
CA ILE A 135 18.06 -13.55 21.18
C ILE A 135 19.06 -14.57 20.62
N GLU A 136 19.75 -14.26 19.52
CA GLU A 136 20.83 -15.06 18.94
C GLU A 136 21.91 -15.36 19.98
N GLN A 137 22.41 -14.33 20.68
CA GLN A 137 23.41 -14.51 21.75
C GLN A 137 22.89 -15.37 22.92
N LEU A 138 21.62 -15.18 23.32
CA LEU A 138 20.99 -15.97 24.38
C LEU A 138 20.90 -17.45 23.99
N ILE A 139 20.53 -17.75 22.75
CA ILE A 139 20.40 -19.11 22.24
C ILE A 139 21.78 -19.76 22.09
N LEU A 140 22.77 -19.03 21.56
CA LEU A 140 24.15 -19.50 21.41
C LEU A 140 24.87 -19.75 22.75
N ALA A 141 24.37 -19.19 23.86
CA ALA A 141 24.89 -19.50 25.19
C ALA A 141 24.61 -20.96 25.62
N ASN A 142 23.69 -21.66 24.95
CA ASN A 142 23.44 -23.07 25.20
C ASN A 142 24.51 -23.92 24.49
N PRO A 143 25.28 -24.75 25.23
CA PRO A 143 26.38 -25.54 24.65
C PRO A 143 25.94 -26.59 23.63
N ARG A 144 24.63 -26.89 23.54
CA ARG A 144 24.05 -27.83 22.57
C ARG A 144 23.73 -27.19 21.22
N VAL A 145 23.81 -25.86 21.13
CA VAL A 145 23.57 -25.10 19.91
C VAL A 145 24.92 -24.84 19.24
N LYS A 146 25.02 -25.21 17.96
CA LYS A 146 26.19 -24.95 17.13
C LYS A 146 26.12 -23.56 16.51
N GLU A 147 24.98 -23.22 15.91
CA GLU A 147 24.79 -21.98 15.17
C GLU A 147 23.30 -21.61 15.11
N VAL A 148 23.00 -20.33 14.95
CA VAL A 148 21.65 -19.85 14.64
C VAL A 148 21.69 -19.17 13.28
N TYR A 149 21.10 -19.81 12.28
CA TYR A 149 21.07 -19.33 10.91
C TYR A 149 19.77 -18.59 10.60
N TYR A 150 19.90 -17.38 10.08
CA TYR A 150 18.76 -16.60 9.58
C TYR A 150 19.24 -15.54 8.60
N GLN A 151 18.34 -15.09 7.73
CA GLN A 151 18.68 -14.09 6.73
C GLN A 151 18.71 -12.67 7.34
N LYS A 152 19.84 -12.34 7.99
CA LYS A 152 20.11 -11.04 8.64
C LYS A 152 19.74 -9.86 7.73
N SER A 153 20.12 -9.94 6.45
CA SER A 153 19.83 -8.90 5.46
C SER A 153 18.33 -8.65 5.29
N MET A 154 17.48 -9.68 5.22
CA MET A 154 16.03 -9.52 5.08
C MET A 154 15.43 -8.82 6.30
N VAL A 155 15.78 -9.28 7.51
CA VAL A 155 15.32 -8.67 8.77
C VAL A 155 15.71 -7.19 8.84
N HIS A 156 16.97 -6.88 8.51
CA HIS A 156 17.46 -5.49 8.48
C HIS A 156 16.77 -4.65 7.41
N LEU A 157 16.58 -5.20 6.21
CA LEU A 157 15.93 -4.50 5.11
C LEU A 157 14.48 -4.16 5.47
N ILE A 158 13.72 -5.09 6.04
CA ILE A 158 12.34 -4.85 6.46
C ILE A 158 12.33 -3.78 7.57
N ASN A 159 13.03 -4.00 8.68
CA ASN A 159 12.99 -3.08 9.83
C ASN A 159 13.47 -1.65 9.50
N ASN A 160 14.54 -1.51 8.71
CA ASN A 160 15.16 -0.21 8.46
C ASN A 160 14.58 0.52 7.24
N ASN A 161 14.05 -0.21 6.25
CA ASN A 161 13.46 0.43 5.08
C ASN A 161 11.98 0.71 5.25
N LEU A 162 11.24 0.04 6.14
CA LEU A 162 9.82 0.33 6.32
C LEU A 162 9.57 1.81 6.61
N HIS A 163 10.30 2.41 7.55
CA HIS A 163 10.14 3.83 7.84
C HIS A 163 10.46 4.72 6.62
N LYS A 164 11.53 4.39 5.87
CA LYS A 164 11.91 5.11 4.65
C LYS A 164 10.88 4.98 3.54
N ILE A 165 10.33 3.77 3.35
CA ILE A 165 9.28 3.46 2.38
C ILE A 165 8.02 4.22 2.76
N THR A 166 7.58 4.16 4.02
CA THR A 166 6.44 4.92 4.53
C THR A 166 6.61 6.42 4.27
N LEU A 167 7.76 7.00 4.59
CA LEU A 167 8.04 8.42 4.34
C LEU A 167 8.02 8.75 2.85
N ALA A 168 8.63 7.90 2.01
CA ALA A 168 8.62 8.07 0.55
C ALA A 168 7.20 8.00 -0.03
N LEU A 169 6.37 7.06 0.44
CA LEU A 169 4.97 6.93 0.02
C LEU A 169 4.13 8.14 0.45
N ILE A 170 4.37 8.69 1.64
CA ILE A 170 3.71 9.93 2.10
C ILE A 170 4.12 11.11 1.21
N ALA A 171 5.41 11.28 0.92
CA ALA A 171 5.90 12.33 0.05
C ALA A 171 5.33 12.20 -1.38
N PHE A 172 5.27 10.97 -1.90
CA PHE A 172 4.69 10.70 -3.21
C PHE A 172 3.18 10.94 -3.24
N SER A 173 2.46 10.59 -2.17
CA SER A 173 1.04 10.90 -2.00
C SER A 173 0.78 12.41 -2.01
N LEU A 174 1.62 13.19 -1.31
CA LEU A 174 1.53 14.66 -1.32
C LEU A 174 1.76 15.24 -2.73
N LEU A 175 2.73 14.70 -3.48
CA LEU A 175 2.98 15.09 -4.86
C LEU A 175 1.75 14.82 -5.75
N LEU A 176 1.17 13.62 -5.65
CA LEU A 176 -0.04 13.26 -6.40
C LEU A 176 -1.24 14.14 -6.04
N PHE A 177 -1.37 14.51 -4.77
CA PHE A 177 -2.39 15.46 -4.32
C PHE A 177 -2.25 16.81 -5.03
N VAL A 178 -1.03 17.36 -5.12
CA VAL A 178 -0.77 18.61 -5.85
C VAL A 178 -1.08 18.47 -7.35
N ILE A 179 -0.71 17.33 -7.96
CA ILE A 179 -1.04 17.03 -9.36
C ILE A 179 -2.56 17.00 -9.57
N ALA A 180 -3.33 16.42 -8.64
CA ALA A 180 -4.80 16.43 -8.67
C ALA A 180 -5.35 17.86 -8.72
N LEU A 181 -4.87 18.74 -7.83
CA LEU A 181 -5.28 20.14 -7.79
C LEU A 181 -4.98 20.86 -9.11
N ALA A 182 -3.81 20.62 -9.70
CA ALA A 182 -3.42 21.22 -10.97
C ALA A 182 -4.32 20.75 -12.14
N LEU A 183 -4.63 19.45 -12.22
CA LEU A 183 -5.49 18.87 -13.25
C LEU A 183 -6.93 19.41 -13.16
N ILE A 184 -7.47 19.50 -11.96
CA ILE A 184 -8.81 20.05 -11.73
C ILE A 184 -8.83 21.54 -12.10
N ASN A 185 -7.83 22.31 -11.66
CA ASN A 185 -7.72 23.73 -12.00
C ASN A 185 -7.68 23.94 -13.52
N ASN A 186 -6.96 23.11 -14.27
CA ASN A 186 -6.92 23.19 -15.73
C ASN A 186 -8.29 22.88 -16.36
N THR A 187 -8.97 21.84 -15.88
CA THR A 187 -10.31 21.47 -16.36
C THR A 187 -11.34 22.57 -16.09
N ILE A 188 -11.36 23.10 -14.86
CA ILE A 188 -12.30 24.16 -14.48
C ILE A 188 -12.03 25.44 -15.26
N ARG A 189 -10.76 25.81 -15.47
CA ARG A 189 -10.40 26.95 -16.32
C ARG A 189 -10.97 26.82 -17.73
N LEU A 190 -10.83 25.63 -18.34
CA LEU A 190 -11.39 25.37 -19.67
C LEU A 190 -12.92 25.46 -19.68
N SER A 191 -13.58 24.88 -18.68
CA SER A 191 -15.04 24.94 -18.52
C SER A 191 -15.54 26.38 -18.38
N VAL A 192 -14.91 27.16 -17.50
CA VAL A 192 -15.22 28.57 -17.26
C VAL A 192 -14.99 29.40 -18.53
N PHE A 193 -13.88 29.19 -19.24
CA PHE A 193 -13.60 29.88 -20.50
C PHE A 193 -14.66 29.59 -21.57
N SER A 194 -15.14 28.35 -21.66
CA SER A 194 -16.21 27.99 -22.61
C SER A 194 -17.54 28.72 -22.31
N LYS A 195 -17.78 29.08 -21.05
CA LYS A 195 -18.98 29.80 -20.58
C LYS A 195 -18.75 31.30 -20.35
N ARG A 196 -17.62 31.86 -20.80
CA ARG A 196 -17.22 33.26 -20.52
C ARG A 196 -18.28 34.30 -20.87
N PHE A 197 -19.05 34.10 -21.95
CA PHE A 197 -20.09 35.05 -22.36
C PHE A 197 -21.28 35.06 -21.39
N ILE A 198 -21.68 33.89 -20.90
CA ILE A 198 -22.76 33.75 -19.91
C ILE A 198 -22.33 34.39 -18.59
N ILE A 199 -21.09 34.14 -18.16
CA ILE A 199 -20.52 34.73 -16.94
C ILE A 199 -20.49 36.26 -17.03
N ARG A 200 -20.04 36.82 -18.16
CA ARG A 200 -20.05 38.28 -18.38
C ARG A 200 -21.46 38.86 -18.33
N SER A 201 -22.44 38.20 -18.95
CA SER A 201 -23.85 38.64 -18.88
C SER A 201 -24.36 38.67 -17.43
N MET A 202 -24.05 37.65 -16.63
CA MET A 202 -24.40 37.63 -15.20
C MET A 202 -23.74 38.77 -14.42
N GLN A 203 -22.48 39.08 -14.70
CA GLN A 203 -21.76 40.20 -14.07
C GLN A 203 -22.39 41.56 -14.42
N LEU A 204 -22.87 41.76 -15.66
CA LEU A 204 -23.53 43.01 -16.09
C LEU A 204 -24.86 43.28 -15.39
N VAL A 205 -25.56 42.22 -14.97
CA VAL A 205 -26.83 42.33 -14.21
C VAL A 205 -26.58 42.43 -12.70
N GLY A 206 -25.31 42.45 -12.26
CA GLY A 206 -24.94 42.61 -10.84
C GLY A 206 -25.01 41.30 -10.03
N ALA A 207 -24.90 40.14 -10.67
CA ALA A 207 -24.85 38.86 -9.96
C ALA A 207 -23.63 38.78 -9.03
N THR A 208 -23.83 38.30 -7.81
CA THR A 208 -22.75 38.09 -6.84
C THR A 208 -21.83 36.94 -7.27
N GLU A 209 -20.56 36.97 -6.86
CA GLU A 209 -19.58 35.92 -7.19
C GLU A 209 -20.06 34.52 -6.76
N ASN A 210 -20.65 34.43 -5.56
CA ASN A 210 -21.18 33.17 -5.04
C ASN A 210 -22.33 32.62 -5.91
N PHE A 211 -23.15 33.49 -6.51
CA PHE A 211 -24.20 33.07 -7.44
C PHE A 211 -23.61 32.48 -8.72
N ILE A 212 -22.54 33.08 -9.25
CA ILE A 212 -21.84 32.59 -10.44
C ILE A 212 -21.09 31.28 -10.13
N GLN A 213 -20.51 31.13 -8.94
CA GLN A 213 -19.72 29.96 -8.53
C GLN A 213 -20.54 28.71 -8.22
N LYS A 214 -21.73 28.85 -7.61
CA LYS A 214 -22.61 27.74 -7.22
C LYS A 214 -22.80 26.63 -8.27
N PRO A 215 -23.18 26.93 -9.53
CA PRO A 215 -23.38 25.88 -10.53
C PRO A 215 -22.09 25.09 -10.85
N PHE A 216 -20.93 25.76 -10.84
CA PHE A 216 -19.65 25.09 -11.06
C PHE A 216 -19.27 24.18 -9.88
N LEU A 217 -19.50 24.64 -8.65
CA LEU A 217 -19.24 23.86 -7.44
C LEU A 217 -20.08 22.58 -7.40
N LEU A 218 -21.37 22.65 -7.73
CA LEU A 218 -22.26 21.48 -7.76
C LEU A 218 -21.79 20.44 -8.80
N ILE A 219 -21.40 20.90 -10.00
CA ILE A 219 -20.86 20.01 -11.04
C ILE A 219 -19.53 19.39 -10.57
N GLY A 220 -18.64 20.17 -9.94
CA GLY A 220 -17.37 19.70 -9.41
C GLY A 220 -17.54 18.66 -8.28
N ILE A 221 -18.50 18.87 -7.38
CA ILE A 221 -18.85 17.90 -6.33
C ILE A 221 -19.37 16.61 -6.95
N ALA A 222 -20.31 16.70 -7.90
CA ALA A 222 -20.86 15.53 -8.57
C ALA A 222 -19.78 14.74 -9.32
N GLN A 223 -18.88 15.43 -10.04
CA GLN A 223 -17.76 14.80 -10.72
C GLN A 223 -16.80 14.14 -9.72
N GLY A 224 -16.47 14.82 -8.62
CA GLY A 224 -15.63 14.27 -7.55
C GLY A 224 -16.24 13.03 -6.90
N ALA A 225 -17.54 13.03 -6.65
CA ALA A 225 -18.27 11.89 -6.09
C ALA A 225 -18.25 10.70 -7.05
N VAL A 226 -18.56 10.90 -8.34
CA VAL A 226 -18.52 9.83 -9.35
C VAL A 226 -17.11 9.26 -9.50
N SER A 227 -16.10 10.13 -9.60
CA SER A 227 -14.70 9.69 -9.68
C SER A 227 -14.25 8.93 -8.44
N ALA A 228 -14.66 9.36 -7.24
CA ALA A 228 -14.33 8.67 -6.00
C ALA A 228 -15.03 7.31 -5.89
N ILE A 229 -16.29 7.19 -6.32
CA ILE A 229 -17.00 5.91 -6.38
C ILE A 229 -16.26 4.94 -7.30
N LEU A 230 -15.87 5.39 -8.50
CA LEU A 230 -15.08 4.57 -9.43
C LEU A 230 -13.73 4.16 -8.83
N ALA A 231 -13.04 5.07 -8.14
CA ALA A 231 -11.80 4.76 -7.44
C ALA A 231 -12.01 3.72 -6.34
N CYS A 232 -13.07 3.85 -5.52
CA CYS A 232 -13.42 2.89 -4.48
C CYS A 232 -13.74 1.50 -5.06
N LEU A 233 -14.43 1.42 -6.21
CA LEU A 233 -14.69 0.14 -6.88
C LEU A 233 -13.40 -0.54 -7.34
N LEU A 234 -12.44 0.22 -7.88
CA LEU A 234 -11.13 -0.31 -8.26
C LEU A 234 -10.34 -0.80 -7.03
N LEU A 235 -10.34 -0.01 -5.95
CA LEU A 235 -9.68 -0.40 -4.68
C LEU A 235 -10.29 -1.66 -4.09
N TYR A 236 -11.62 -1.76 -4.12
CA TYR A 236 -12.34 -2.96 -3.68
C TYR A 236 -11.92 -4.20 -4.48
N GLY A 237 -11.85 -4.10 -5.82
CA GLY A 237 -11.43 -5.22 -6.67
C GLY A 237 -10.00 -5.70 -6.38
N ILE A 238 -9.07 -4.77 -6.12
CA ILE A 238 -7.69 -5.10 -5.73
C ILE A 238 -7.67 -5.77 -4.35
N MET A 239 -8.40 -5.22 -3.38
CA MET A 239 -8.45 -5.75 -2.02
C MET A 239 -8.97 -7.19 -2.00
N GLU A 240 -10.09 -7.46 -2.68
CA GLU A 240 -10.65 -8.83 -2.75
C GLU A 240 -9.68 -9.81 -3.41
N THR A 241 -8.95 -9.37 -4.44
CA THR A 241 -7.95 -10.20 -5.12
C THR A 241 -6.77 -10.52 -4.19
N LEU A 242 -6.32 -9.56 -3.39
CA LEU A 242 -5.25 -9.76 -2.40
C LEU A 242 -5.69 -10.71 -1.27
N LEU A 243 -6.90 -10.53 -0.76
CA LEU A 243 -7.44 -11.38 0.31
C LEU A 243 -7.62 -12.84 -0.13
N ASN A 244 -7.99 -13.07 -1.39
CA ASN A 244 -8.09 -14.43 -1.94
C ASN A 244 -6.73 -15.12 -2.10
N GLN A 245 -5.66 -14.37 -2.40
CA GLN A 245 -4.32 -14.93 -2.57
C GLN A 245 -3.58 -15.10 -1.24
N VAL A 246 -3.82 -14.22 -0.27
CA VAL A 246 -3.19 -14.25 1.04
C VAL A 246 -4.27 -14.12 2.13
N PRO A 247 -4.97 -15.22 2.47
CA PRO A 247 -6.07 -15.20 3.43
C PRO A 247 -5.65 -14.70 4.82
N GLU A 248 -4.37 -14.83 5.17
CA GLU A 248 -3.80 -14.35 6.44
C GLU A 248 -3.83 -12.82 6.56
N LEU A 249 -3.91 -12.08 5.44
CA LEU A 249 -4.12 -10.63 5.43
C LEU A 249 -5.56 -10.24 5.84
N SER A 250 -6.52 -11.16 5.77
CA SER A 250 -7.92 -10.88 6.16
C SER A 250 -8.08 -10.63 7.65
N VAL A 251 -7.32 -11.37 8.48
CA VAL A 251 -7.28 -11.21 9.94
C VAL A 251 -6.69 -9.86 10.33
N LEU A 252 -5.78 -9.35 9.50
CA LEU A 252 -5.08 -8.09 9.68
C LEU A 252 -5.86 -6.88 9.13
N THR A 253 -6.93 -7.11 8.35
CA THR A 253 -7.67 -6.06 7.64
C THR A 253 -9.11 -5.99 8.14
N GLY A 254 -9.30 -5.31 9.28
CA GLY A 254 -10.63 -5.17 9.89
C GLY A 254 -11.65 -4.51 8.94
N PRO A 255 -12.94 -4.92 8.98
CA PRO A 255 -14.00 -4.31 8.17
C PRO A 255 -14.14 -2.80 8.44
N GLU A 256 -13.86 -2.36 9.67
CA GLU A 256 -13.88 -0.94 10.03
C GLU A 256 -12.81 -0.13 9.29
N THR A 257 -11.55 -0.60 9.27
CA THR A 257 -10.45 0.09 8.56
C THR A 257 -10.75 0.25 7.08
N ARG A 258 -11.35 -0.78 6.46
CA ARG A 258 -11.80 -0.73 5.05
C ARG A 258 -12.88 0.32 4.84
N PHE A 259 -13.87 0.37 5.73
CA PHE A 259 -14.93 1.38 5.66
C PHE A 259 -14.37 2.80 5.77
N TYR A 260 -13.50 3.06 6.75
CA TYR A 260 -12.86 4.37 6.91
C TYR A 260 -11.99 4.76 5.71
N LEU A 261 -11.28 3.81 5.10
CA LEU A 261 -10.52 4.04 3.87
C LEU A 261 -11.44 4.51 2.74
N TYR A 262 -12.50 3.75 2.41
CA TYR A 262 -13.42 4.12 1.32
C TYR A 262 -14.14 5.43 1.59
N LEU A 263 -14.56 5.66 2.83
CA LEU A 263 -15.17 6.93 3.24
C LEU A 263 -14.19 8.10 3.07
N SER A 264 -12.92 7.92 3.46
CA SER A 264 -11.89 8.95 3.30
C SER A 264 -11.64 9.31 1.84
N VAL A 265 -11.62 8.32 0.94
CA VAL A 265 -11.43 8.54 -0.51
C VAL A 265 -12.64 9.28 -1.09
N LEU A 266 -13.86 8.92 -0.67
CA LEU A 266 -15.10 9.57 -1.10
C LEU A 266 -15.14 11.05 -0.66
N LEU A 267 -14.87 11.31 0.62
CA LEU A 267 -14.80 12.66 1.16
C LEU A 267 -13.67 13.46 0.54
N ALA A 268 -12.48 12.87 0.38
CA ALA A 268 -11.34 13.52 -0.26
C ALA A 268 -11.68 13.92 -1.70
N GLY A 269 -12.31 13.04 -2.49
CA GLY A 269 -12.74 13.36 -3.84
C GLY A 269 -13.66 14.58 -3.90
N MET A 270 -14.68 14.64 -3.05
CA MET A 270 -15.62 15.78 -2.99
C MET A 270 -14.95 17.06 -2.49
N ILE A 271 -14.11 16.97 -1.45
CA ILE A 271 -13.43 18.13 -0.87
C ILE A 271 -12.41 18.71 -1.86
N ILE A 272 -11.56 17.85 -2.44
CA ILE A 272 -10.52 18.24 -3.40
C ILE A 272 -11.16 18.95 -4.60
N THR A 273 -12.23 18.39 -5.19
CA THR A 273 -12.88 19.02 -6.33
C THR A 273 -13.61 20.30 -5.94
N SER A 274 -14.24 20.37 -4.77
CA SER A 274 -14.91 21.58 -4.27
C SER A 274 -13.93 22.73 -4.06
N VAL A 275 -12.85 22.49 -3.31
CA VAL A 275 -11.83 23.50 -3.00
C VAL A 275 -11.13 23.95 -4.29
N SER A 276 -10.75 23.00 -5.16
CA SER A 276 -10.12 23.33 -6.44
C SER A 276 -11.03 24.16 -7.34
N THR A 277 -12.31 23.80 -7.42
CA THR A 277 -13.30 24.53 -8.24
C THR A 277 -13.52 25.93 -7.70
N TYR A 278 -13.65 26.08 -6.38
CA TYR A 278 -13.79 27.38 -5.72
C TYR A 278 -12.61 28.29 -6.06
N VAL A 279 -11.38 27.82 -5.85
CA VAL A 279 -10.15 28.57 -6.12
C VAL A 279 -10.04 28.94 -7.61
N ALA A 280 -10.33 28.01 -8.52
CA ALA A 280 -10.21 28.24 -9.95
C ALA A 280 -11.24 29.26 -10.48
N VAL A 281 -12.50 29.16 -10.05
CA VAL A 281 -13.56 30.09 -10.48
C VAL A 281 -13.34 31.47 -9.86
N SER A 282 -13.03 31.54 -8.56
CA SER A 282 -12.73 32.81 -7.89
C SER A 282 -11.58 33.54 -8.58
N LYS A 283 -10.49 32.83 -8.88
CA LYS A 283 -9.35 33.41 -9.62
C LYS A 283 -9.75 33.95 -11.00
N PHE A 284 -10.65 33.26 -11.70
CA PHE A 284 -11.13 33.73 -13.01
C PHE A 284 -12.01 34.98 -12.91
N LEU A 285 -12.90 35.06 -11.91
CA LEU A 285 -13.80 36.22 -11.73
C LEU A 285 -13.04 37.50 -11.38
N HIS A 286 -11.91 37.38 -10.67
CA HIS A 286 -11.06 38.51 -10.30
C HIS A 286 -10.08 38.95 -11.40
N MET A 287 -9.97 38.21 -12.52
CA MET A 287 -9.11 38.63 -13.64
C MET A 287 -9.75 39.82 -14.37
N LYS A 288 -9.07 40.99 -14.34
CA LYS A 288 -9.50 42.22 -15.02
C LYS A 288 -9.75 41.99 -16.52
N SER A 289 -10.78 42.66 -17.03
CA SER A 289 -11.30 42.62 -18.40
C SER A 289 -10.30 42.93 -19.53
N ASP A 290 -9.14 43.50 -19.22
CA ASP A 290 -8.18 44.03 -20.21
C ASP A 290 -7.24 42.97 -20.81
N GLN A 291 -7.20 41.74 -20.28
CA GLN A 291 -6.39 40.64 -20.85
C GLN A 291 -7.11 39.78 -21.89
N PHE A 292 -8.33 40.14 -22.28
CA PHE A 292 -9.11 39.37 -23.27
C PHE A 292 -9.07 39.92 -24.70
N TYR A 293 -8.41 41.07 -24.92
CA TYR A 293 -8.31 41.75 -26.22
C TYR A 293 -6.85 41.87 -26.74
N GLY A 294 -5.91 41.16 -26.12
CA GLY A 294 -4.53 41.02 -26.62
C GLY A 294 -4.33 39.71 -27.37
#